data_AF-A0A7R9TP10-F1
#
_entry.id   AF-A0A7R9TP10-F1
#
_cell.length_a   1.000
_cell.length_b   1.000
_cell.length_c   1.000
_cell.angle_alpha   90.00
_cell.angle_beta   90.00
_cell.angle_gamma   90.00
#
_symmetry.space_group_name_H-M   'P 1'
#
loop_
_entity.id
_entity.type
_entity.pdbx_description
1 polymer ?
#
loop_
_entity_poly.entity_id
_entity_poly.type
_entity_poly.pdbx_seq_one_letter_code
_entity_poly.pdbx_strand_id
1 'polypeptide(L)'
;SPTPTPTPTPPPARSSIDHAEIATMTRDLDALEAIPTLSLEDFLQPSFAAAGSSSLSLCDSESASVSASASVAAAPYDQDTDLDAPEEVDPRVAGALDELNSAMSENNELEAELAGARRRRKHARSASTREVEATRKKLSSSVRAAVPYFHKRALANMYQTRSVEALRMYERAHDMHLSAKKTFKALEERMTPTPEKRGGGGGGTAGGGGGDPGEVLEACWNLADARVKLGEARAAIEDARDASSNSTIDVLLRDETVARKRIDDVFASASAAFEDATSLADAAAGDDLGGLLHDWGCGLLSRADSLAAGAMRVAKKVTDVGGALPTLCVELATAAHGVLAAAEEKLRTSASFTPGAIAVCNTLGETYQSRAELIRHTGVLHGNAGGGVVVAGPTIRERRTHAEGPLLMALDARGGGFGAAAALSSSDRDALTGAGEAHLELGRIAKACGDDGAAAARFADAWGCYRRVLEMAAADGGGGGG
;
A
#
# COMPACT_ATOMS: atom_id res chain seq x y z
N SER A 1 -52.50 -8.22 -39.38
CA SER A 1 -51.92 -8.63 -38.08
C SER A 1 -50.71 -9.49 -38.36
N PRO A 2 -49.47 -9.01 -38.16
CA PRO A 2 -48.31 -9.88 -38.25
C PRO A 2 -48.06 -10.54 -36.89
N THR A 3 -47.82 -11.84 -36.93
CA THR A 3 -47.54 -12.74 -35.81
C THR A 3 -46.19 -12.41 -35.15
N PRO A 4 -46.09 -12.39 -33.80
CA PRO A 4 -44.82 -12.13 -33.14
C PRO A 4 -43.92 -13.37 -33.18
N THR A 5 -42.66 -13.17 -33.55
CA THR A 5 -41.55 -14.13 -33.43
C THR A 5 -41.23 -14.39 -31.94
N PRO A 6 -40.97 -15.64 -31.53
CA PRO A 6 -40.63 -15.95 -30.15
C PRO A 6 -39.22 -15.45 -29.81
N THR A 7 -39.13 -14.65 -28.74
CA THR A 7 -37.87 -14.24 -28.10
C THR A 7 -37.18 -15.45 -27.47
N PRO A 8 -35.84 -15.59 -27.60
CA PRO A 8 -35.11 -16.67 -26.94
C PRO A 8 -35.14 -16.49 -25.43
N THR A 9 -35.47 -17.57 -24.72
CA THR A 9 -35.47 -17.64 -23.26
C THR A 9 -34.03 -17.47 -22.74
N PRO A 10 -33.78 -16.61 -21.72
CA PRO A 10 -32.45 -16.50 -21.14
C PRO A 10 -32.03 -17.83 -20.50
N PRO A 11 -30.75 -18.23 -20.60
CA PRO A 11 -30.29 -19.46 -19.96
C PRO A 11 -30.46 -19.36 -18.43
N PRO A 12 -30.72 -20.48 -17.75
CA PRO A 12 -30.88 -20.49 -16.30
C PRO A 12 -29.60 -19.97 -15.63
N ALA A 13 -29.77 -19.10 -14.63
CA ALA A 13 -28.67 -18.58 -13.84
C ALA A 13 -27.89 -19.73 -13.19
N ARG A 14 -26.61 -19.87 -13.54
CA ARG A 14 -25.69 -20.81 -12.89
C ARG A 14 -25.60 -20.48 -11.40
N SER A 15 -26.06 -21.38 -10.55
CA SER A 15 -26.12 -21.21 -9.08
C SER A 15 -24.94 -21.82 -8.32
N SER A 16 -23.87 -22.22 -9.01
CA SER A 16 -22.65 -22.68 -8.35
C SER A 16 -21.45 -22.39 -9.26
N ILE A 17 -20.53 -21.58 -8.77
CA ILE A 17 -19.27 -21.32 -9.43
C ILE A 17 -18.40 -22.56 -9.23
N ASP A 18 -17.92 -23.15 -10.32
CA ASP A 18 -17.09 -24.36 -10.30
C ASP A 18 -15.68 -24.00 -9.79
N HIS A 19 -15.19 -24.69 -8.76
CA HIS A 19 -13.84 -24.49 -8.23
C HIS A 19 -12.75 -24.70 -9.29
N ALA A 20 -13.01 -25.53 -10.31
CA ALA A 20 -12.12 -25.69 -11.45
C ALA A 20 -12.09 -24.44 -12.34
N GLU A 21 -13.25 -23.80 -12.58
CA GLU A 21 -13.34 -22.53 -13.31
C GLU A 21 -12.61 -21.40 -12.54
N ILE A 22 -12.72 -21.38 -11.21
CA ILE A 22 -12.00 -20.41 -10.35
C ILE A 22 -10.49 -20.63 -10.40
N ALA A 23 -10.03 -21.88 -10.34
CA ALA A 23 -8.60 -22.19 -10.44
C ALA A 23 -8.02 -21.81 -11.81
N THR A 24 -8.78 -21.97 -12.89
CA THR A 24 -8.38 -21.49 -14.23
C THR A 24 -8.36 -19.98 -14.31
N MET A 25 -9.37 -19.29 -13.78
CA MET A 25 -9.39 -17.82 -13.73
C MET A 25 -8.21 -17.27 -12.91
N THR A 26 -7.88 -17.92 -11.78
CA THR A 26 -6.73 -17.57 -10.95
C THR A 26 -5.43 -17.66 -11.74
N ARG A 27 -5.23 -18.75 -12.50
CA ARG A 27 -4.02 -18.95 -13.31
C ARG A 27 -3.93 -17.96 -14.48
N ASP A 28 -5.07 -17.61 -15.09
CA ASP A 28 -5.13 -16.60 -16.15
C ASP A 28 -4.87 -15.19 -15.62
N LEU A 29 -5.22 -14.91 -14.36
CA LEU A 29 -4.96 -13.64 -13.67
C LEU A 29 -3.47 -13.47 -13.31
N ASP A 30 -2.83 -14.52 -12.81
CA ASP A 30 -1.38 -14.50 -12.53
C ASP A 30 -0.58 -14.27 -13.84
N ALA A 31 -1.09 -14.75 -14.97
CA ALA A 31 -0.53 -14.46 -16.30
C ALA A 31 -0.73 -13.00 -16.76
N LEU A 32 -1.76 -12.31 -16.28
CA LEU A 32 -2.01 -10.89 -16.57
C LEU A 32 -1.13 -9.97 -15.70
N GLU A 33 -0.79 -10.37 -14.48
CA GLU A 33 0.19 -9.66 -13.62
C GLU A 33 1.61 -9.71 -14.17
N ALA A 34 1.95 -10.77 -14.92
CA ALA A 34 3.25 -10.91 -15.59
C ALA A 34 3.42 -10.01 -16.84
N ILE A 35 2.36 -9.31 -17.27
CA ILE A 35 2.43 -8.36 -18.38
C ILE A 35 3.03 -7.06 -17.84
N PRO A 36 4.19 -6.59 -18.36
CA PRO A 36 4.78 -5.34 -17.91
C PRO A 36 3.80 -4.19 -18.15
N THR A 37 3.26 -3.61 -17.08
CA THR A 37 2.44 -2.41 -17.16
C THR A 37 3.37 -1.20 -17.16
N LEU A 38 3.40 -0.47 -18.28
CA LEU A 38 4.06 0.84 -18.34
C LEU A 38 3.34 1.78 -17.37
N SER A 39 4.09 2.39 -16.45
CA SER A 39 3.52 3.36 -15.53
C SER A 39 3.03 4.59 -16.31
N LEU A 40 2.01 5.28 -15.78
CA LEU A 40 1.49 6.53 -16.37
C LEU A 40 2.62 7.59 -16.48
N GLU A 41 3.57 7.56 -15.56
CA GLU A 41 4.74 8.44 -15.51
C GLU A 41 5.73 8.13 -16.63
N ASP A 42 5.99 6.85 -16.91
CA ASP A 42 6.83 6.42 -18.04
C ASP A 42 6.20 6.77 -19.40
N PHE A 43 4.87 6.78 -19.48
CA PHE A 43 4.13 7.13 -20.70
C PHE A 43 4.04 8.65 -20.94
N LEU A 44 3.99 9.45 -19.88
CA LEU A 44 3.79 10.90 -19.94
C LEU A 44 5.09 11.72 -19.84
N GLN A 45 6.24 11.10 -19.57
CA GLN A 45 7.51 11.82 -19.61
C GLN A 45 7.74 12.44 -21.00
N PRO A 46 7.88 13.78 -21.10
CA PRO A 46 8.39 14.39 -22.30
C PRO A 46 9.86 14.01 -22.40
N SER A 47 10.20 13.11 -23.33
CA SER A 47 11.58 12.89 -23.74
C SER A 47 12.08 14.15 -24.46
N PHE A 48 12.49 15.17 -23.70
CA PHE A 48 13.26 16.29 -24.21
C PHE A 48 14.29 16.74 -23.17
N ALA A 49 15.56 16.68 -23.60
CA ALA A 49 16.79 17.11 -22.95
C ALA A 49 17.30 16.23 -21.78
N ALA A 50 18.13 15.26 -22.16
CA ALA A 50 19.46 15.05 -21.58
C ALA A 50 19.77 15.82 -20.29
N ALA A 51 19.74 15.13 -19.15
CA ALA A 51 20.60 15.48 -18.03
C ALA A 51 22.05 15.21 -18.46
N GLY A 52 22.77 16.27 -18.80
CA GLY A 52 24.22 16.21 -18.99
C GLY A 52 24.93 16.15 -17.64
N SER A 53 25.95 15.29 -17.53
CA SER A 53 27.23 15.66 -16.91
C SER A 53 28.30 14.62 -17.25
N SER A 54 29.04 14.92 -18.31
CA SER A 54 30.50 14.74 -18.43
C SER A 54 30.93 15.21 -19.82
N SER A 55 30.62 16.48 -20.14
CA SER A 55 31.33 17.20 -21.19
C SER A 55 32.58 17.79 -20.58
N LEU A 56 33.69 17.06 -20.67
CA LEU A 56 35.01 17.67 -20.58
C LEU A 56 35.14 18.62 -21.77
N SER A 57 35.23 19.90 -21.44
CA SER A 57 35.58 21.00 -22.32
C SER A 57 37.00 20.80 -22.83
N LEU A 58 37.15 20.63 -24.15
CA LEU A 58 38.38 21.02 -24.84
C LEU A 58 37.98 21.85 -26.05
N CYS A 59 38.30 23.13 -25.92
CA CYS A 59 38.19 24.16 -26.92
C CYS A 59 39.03 23.80 -28.14
N ASP A 60 38.39 23.84 -29.30
CA ASP A 60 39.05 24.11 -30.57
C ASP A 60 39.47 25.58 -30.55
N SER A 61 40.75 25.85 -30.80
CA SER A 61 41.22 27.19 -31.13
C SER A 61 42.28 27.07 -32.21
N GLU A 62 41.88 27.64 -33.33
CA GLU A 62 42.56 27.94 -34.57
C GLU A 62 44.09 28.08 -34.51
N SER A 63 44.68 27.53 -35.57
CA SER A 63 45.97 27.89 -36.14
C SER A 63 46.24 29.39 -36.14
N ALA A 64 47.28 29.81 -35.41
CA ALA A 64 47.97 31.08 -35.63
C ALA A 64 49.47 30.80 -35.78
N SER A 65 49.98 31.08 -36.98
CA SER A 65 51.40 31.15 -37.30
C SER A 65 52.08 32.27 -36.51
N VAL A 66 53.09 31.94 -35.71
CA VAL A 66 54.09 32.90 -35.23
C VAL A 66 55.47 32.26 -35.31
N SER A 67 56.26 32.74 -36.27
CA SER A 67 57.70 32.64 -36.28
C SER A 67 58.26 33.32 -35.02
N ALA A 68 59.04 32.59 -34.23
CA ALA A 68 59.95 33.19 -33.25
C ALA A 68 61.19 32.31 -33.10
N SER A 69 62.29 32.85 -33.59
CA SER A 69 63.67 32.42 -33.35
C SER A 69 63.99 32.37 -31.85
N ALA A 70 64.44 31.22 -31.35
CA ALA A 70 65.19 31.14 -30.09
C ALA A 70 66.13 29.92 -30.12
N SER A 71 67.42 30.24 -30.24
CA SER A 71 68.61 29.45 -29.87
C SER A 71 68.51 27.91 -29.92
N VAL A 72 69.11 27.35 -30.96
CA VAL A 72 69.57 25.95 -31.03
C VAL A 72 70.45 25.67 -29.80
N ALA A 73 69.88 25.03 -28.79
CA ALA A 73 70.65 24.36 -27.75
C ALA A 73 71.06 23.00 -28.30
N ALA A 74 72.39 22.83 -28.43
CA ALA A 74 73.16 21.60 -28.60
C ALA A 74 72.41 20.38 -29.16
N ALA A 75 72.63 20.08 -30.45
CA ALA A 75 72.46 18.72 -30.94
C ALA A 75 73.44 17.81 -30.17
N PRO A 76 72.98 16.74 -29.50
CA PRO A 76 73.86 15.80 -28.78
C PRO A 76 74.43 14.72 -29.71
N TYR A 77 74.36 14.93 -31.03
CA TYR A 77 75.01 14.04 -31.97
C TYR A 77 76.39 14.61 -32.24
N ASP A 78 77.33 14.30 -31.35
CA ASP A 78 78.71 14.14 -31.80
C ASP A 78 78.63 13.20 -33.01
N GLN A 79 79.09 13.69 -34.16
CA GLN A 79 79.37 12.82 -35.28
C GLN A 79 80.58 11.99 -34.87
N ASP A 80 80.31 10.84 -34.25
CA ASP A 80 81.29 9.77 -34.11
C ASP A 80 81.80 9.47 -35.53
N THR A 81 82.97 10.02 -35.81
CA THR A 81 83.70 9.92 -37.08
C THR A 81 84.82 8.90 -36.92
N ASP A 82 84.55 7.88 -36.10
CA ASP A 82 85.48 6.89 -35.58
C ASP A 82 85.27 5.52 -36.25
N LEU A 83 84.29 5.39 -37.14
CA LEU A 83 84.00 4.14 -37.85
C LEU A 83 84.81 4.06 -39.14
N ASP A 84 86.12 3.81 -38.99
CA ASP A 84 87.03 3.42 -40.09
C ASP A 84 86.83 1.96 -40.56
N ALA A 85 85.69 1.35 -40.20
CA ALA A 85 85.20 0.10 -40.78
C ALA A 85 83.67 0.19 -40.93
N PRO A 86 83.06 -0.32 -42.02
CA PRO A 86 81.61 -0.45 -42.08
C PRO A 86 81.18 -1.38 -40.95
N GLU A 87 80.65 -0.82 -39.86
CA GLU A 87 80.05 -1.61 -38.80
C GLU A 87 78.86 -2.33 -39.40
N GLU A 88 78.95 -3.66 -39.44
CA GLU A 88 77.95 -4.51 -40.07
C GLU A 88 76.64 -4.38 -39.28
N VAL A 89 75.66 -3.68 -39.86
CA VAL A 89 74.35 -3.46 -39.24
C VAL A 89 73.76 -4.81 -38.86
N ASP A 90 73.42 -4.98 -37.57
CA ASP A 90 72.86 -6.25 -37.07
C ASP A 90 71.64 -6.64 -37.92
N PRO A 91 71.67 -7.79 -38.61
CA PRO A 91 70.62 -8.18 -39.56
C PRO A 91 69.24 -8.32 -38.90
N ARG A 92 69.16 -8.42 -37.57
CA ARG A 92 67.90 -8.43 -36.81
C ARG A 92 67.19 -7.07 -36.79
N VAL A 93 67.92 -5.97 -36.95
CA VAL A 93 67.35 -4.60 -36.96
C VAL A 93 66.50 -4.38 -38.20
N ALA A 94 66.91 -4.94 -39.35
CA ALA A 94 66.14 -4.86 -40.59
C ALA A 94 64.78 -5.57 -40.44
N GLY A 95 64.76 -6.79 -39.89
CA GLY A 95 63.52 -7.52 -39.61
C GLY A 95 62.59 -6.79 -38.64
N ALA A 96 63.14 -6.21 -37.57
CA ALA A 96 62.35 -5.43 -36.61
C ALA A 96 61.77 -4.14 -37.22
N LEU A 97 62.49 -3.48 -38.14
CA LEU A 97 62.00 -2.31 -38.87
C LEU A 97 60.90 -2.69 -39.87
N ASP A 98 61.01 -3.82 -40.54
CA ASP A 98 59.95 -4.34 -41.43
C ASP A 98 58.68 -4.71 -40.64
N GLU A 99 58.84 -5.36 -39.48
CA GLU A 99 57.74 -5.64 -38.55
C GLU A 99 57.08 -4.35 -38.04
N LEU A 100 57.87 -3.35 -37.66
CA LEU A 100 57.36 -2.05 -37.21
C LEU A 100 56.60 -1.33 -38.33
N ASN A 101 57.15 -1.30 -39.55
CA ASN A 101 56.49 -0.69 -40.70
C ASN A 101 55.19 -1.41 -41.06
N SER A 102 55.16 -2.75 -40.99
CA SER A 102 53.95 -3.55 -41.18
C SER A 102 52.90 -3.22 -40.13
N ALA A 103 53.28 -3.23 -38.85
CA ALA A 103 52.37 -2.89 -37.75
C ALA A 103 51.85 -1.44 -37.83
N MET A 104 52.68 -0.50 -38.30
CA MET A 104 52.25 0.88 -38.50
C MET A 104 51.23 1.00 -39.64
N SER A 105 51.42 0.24 -40.73
CA SER A 105 50.47 0.18 -41.84
C SER A 105 49.14 -0.44 -41.41
N GLU A 106 49.18 -1.56 -40.66
CA GLU A 106 47.98 -2.20 -40.10
C GLU A 106 47.24 -1.26 -39.14
N ASN A 107 47.95 -0.50 -38.31
CA ASN A 107 47.32 0.47 -37.41
C ASN A 107 46.60 1.57 -38.20
N ASN A 108 47.24 2.11 -39.25
CA ASN A 108 46.62 3.13 -40.12
C ASN A 108 45.35 2.59 -40.81
N GLU A 109 45.36 1.33 -41.25
CA GLU A 109 44.18 0.66 -41.83
C GLU A 109 43.05 0.51 -40.81
N LEU A 110 43.36 0.04 -39.59
CA LEU A 110 42.39 -0.10 -38.51
C LEU A 110 41.82 1.25 -38.06
N GLU A 111 42.63 2.31 -38.00
CA GLU A 111 42.15 3.67 -37.70
C GLU A 111 41.20 4.19 -38.78
N ALA A 112 41.51 3.93 -40.06
CA ALA A 112 40.65 4.30 -41.18
C ALA A 112 39.31 3.54 -41.12
N GLU A 113 39.34 2.25 -40.81
CA GLU A 113 38.14 1.43 -40.64
C GLU A 113 37.30 1.89 -39.45
N LEU A 114 37.92 2.16 -38.30
CA LEU A 114 37.27 2.68 -37.10
C LEU A 114 36.58 4.03 -37.38
N ALA A 115 37.26 4.95 -38.08
CA ALA A 115 36.69 6.21 -38.50
C ALA A 115 35.49 6.00 -39.45
N GLY A 116 35.59 5.05 -40.38
CA GLY A 116 34.50 4.59 -41.23
C GLY A 116 33.30 4.07 -40.44
N ALA A 117 33.53 3.16 -39.48
CA ALA A 117 32.51 2.58 -38.62
C ALA A 117 31.82 3.63 -37.74
N ARG A 118 32.59 4.56 -37.16
CA ARG A 118 32.06 5.68 -36.36
C ARG A 118 31.15 6.57 -37.21
N ARG A 119 31.54 6.88 -38.46
CA ARG A 119 30.71 7.63 -39.41
C ARG A 119 29.40 6.90 -39.75
N ARG A 120 29.48 5.60 -40.06
CA ARG A 120 28.30 4.74 -40.33
C ARG A 120 27.34 4.71 -39.14
N ARG A 121 27.85 4.51 -37.92
CA ARG A 121 27.05 4.52 -36.68
C ARG A 121 26.34 5.85 -36.46
N LYS A 122 27.04 6.98 -36.66
CA LYS A 122 26.46 8.32 -36.54
C LYS A 122 25.34 8.54 -37.55
N HIS A 123 25.56 8.13 -38.81
CA HIS A 123 24.54 8.20 -39.86
C HIS A 123 23.32 7.36 -39.53
N ALA A 124 23.51 6.08 -39.19
CA ALA A 124 22.42 5.17 -38.83
C ALA A 124 21.61 5.70 -37.65
N ARG A 125 22.27 6.16 -36.57
CA ARG A 125 21.60 6.76 -35.42
C ARG A 125 20.77 7.98 -35.82
N SER A 126 21.32 8.87 -36.64
CA SER A 126 20.61 10.06 -37.11
C SER A 126 19.39 9.72 -37.98
N ALA A 127 19.52 8.72 -38.86
CA ALA A 127 18.44 8.25 -39.72
C ALA A 127 17.30 7.66 -38.88
N SER A 128 17.62 6.74 -37.97
CA SER A 128 16.64 6.14 -37.06
C SER A 128 15.94 7.17 -36.18
N THR A 129 16.67 8.17 -35.63
CA THR A 129 16.03 9.24 -34.85
C THR A 129 15.07 10.07 -35.68
N ARG A 130 15.39 10.35 -36.95
CA ARG A 130 14.49 11.10 -37.85
C ARG A 130 13.26 10.28 -38.21
N GLU A 131 13.41 8.98 -38.45
CA GLU A 131 12.28 8.08 -38.72
C GLU A 131 11.34 7.99 -37.52
N VAL A 132 11.88 7.83 -36.30
CA VAL A 132 11.10 7.80 -35.06
C VAL A 132 10.39 9.13 -34.81
N GLU A 133 11.04 10.27 -35.07
CA GLU A 133 10.37 11.57 -34.98
C GLU A 133 9.25 11.74 -36.02
N ALA A 134 9.48 11.26 -37.25
CA ALA A 134 8.50 11.34 -38.31
C ALA A 134 7.26 10.49 -38.01
N THR A 135 7.45 9.27 -37.49
CA THR A 135 6.34 8.41 -37.04
C THR A 135 5.64 9.00 -35.83
N ARG A 136 6.37 9.54 -34.84
CA ARG A 136 5.81 10.26 -33.69
C ARG A 136 4.94 11.43 -34.13
N LYS A 137 5.41 12.27 -35.07
CA LYS A 137 4.66 13.41 -35.62
C LYS A 137 3.36 12.95 -36.29
N LYS A 138 3.43 11.92 -37.13
CA LYS A 138 2.26 11.32 -37.82
C LYS A 138 1.23 10.72 -36.84
N LEU A 139 1.70 10.09 -35.78
CA LEU A 139 0.84 9.41 -34.79
C LEU A 139 0.41 10.33 -33.64
N SER A 140 0.98 11.53 -33.51
CA SER A 140 0.80 12.40 -32.34
C SER A 140 -0.64 12.83 -32.05
N SER A 141 -1.50 12.95 -33.08
CA SER A 141 -2.93 13.23 -32.92
C SER A 141 -3.71 11.97 -32.51
N SER A 142 -3.40 10.83 -33.13
CA SER A 142 -4.01 9.54 -32.81
C SER A 142 -3.64 9.05 -31.41
N VAL A 143 -2.38 9.21 -31.00
CA VAL A 143 -1.90 8.90 -29.65
C VAL A 143 -2.61 9.77 -28.62
N ARG A 144 -2.70 11.08 -28.84
CA ARG A 144 -3.45 11.99 -27.95
C ARG A 144 -4.93 11.64 -27.85
N ALA A 145 -5.56 11.25 -28.96
CA ALA A 145 -6.94 10.80 -28.97
C ALA A 145 -7.13 9.43 -28.25
N ALA A 146 -6.10 8.58 -28.23
CA ALA A 146 -6.13 7.27 -27.58
C ALA A 146 -5.80 7.29 -26.08
N VAL A 147 -5.15 8.35 -25.56
CA VAL A 147 -4.79 8.45 -24.12
C VAL A 147 -5.99 8.20 -23.19
N PRO A 148 -7.19 8.78 -23.41
CA PRO A 148 -8.34 8.52 -22.54
C PRO A 148 -8.77 7.05 -22.55
N TYR A 149 -8.60 6.35 -23.68
CA TYR A 149 -8.89 4.91 -23.78
C TYR A 149 -7.90 4.09 -22.94
N PHE A 150 -6.60 4.33 -23.09
CA PHE A 150 -5.57 3.62 -22.31
C PHE A 150 -5.66 3.94 -20.81
N HIS A 151 -6.01 5.17 -20.45
CA HIS A 151 -6.25 5.55 -19.07
C HIS A 151 -7.44 4.79 -18.46
N LYS A 152 -8.58 4.72 -19.17
CA LYS A 152 -9.74 3.94 -18.73
C LYS A 152 -9.42 2.44 -18.66
N ARG A 153 -8.61 1.92 -19.58
CA ARG A 153 -8.16 0.52 -19.57
C ARG A 153 -7.27 0.22 -18.36
N ALA A 154 -6.33 1.11 -18.03
CA ALA A 154 -5.49 0.97 -16.85
C ALA A 154 -6.34 0.98 -15.56
N LEU A 155 -7.27 1.93 -15.43
CA LEU A 155 -8.23 1.96 -14.32
C LEU A 155 -9.07 0.69 -14.23
N ALA A 156 -9.59 0.19 -15.36
CA ALA A 156 -10.37 -1.04 -15.39
C ALA A 156 -9.55 -2.26 -14.92
N ASN A 157 -8.29 -2.37 -15.34
CA ASN A 157 -7.38 -3.43 -14.88
C ASN A 157 -7.11 -3.31 -13.36
N MET A 158 -6.86 -2.10 -12.84
CA MET A 158 -6.70 -1.88 -11.40
C MET A 158 -7.94 -2.31 -10.61
N TYR A 159 -9.14 -1.96 -11.07
CA TYR A 159 -10.39 -2.36 -10.41
C TYR A 159 -10.66 -3.86 -10.51
N GLN A 160 -10.31 -4.49 -11.63
CA GLN A 160 -10.40 -5.94 -11.78
C GLN A 160 -9.50 -6.63 -10.76
N THR A 161 -8.23 -6.22 -10.66
CA THR A 161 -7.25 -6.77 -9.72
C THR A 161 -7.76 -6.63 -8.28
N ARG A 162 -8.18 -5.43 -7.88
CA ARG A 162 -8.74 -5.16 -6.55
C ARG A 162 -9.99 -6.01 -6.26
N SER A 163 -10.85 -6.22 -7.26
CA SER A 163 -12.07 -7.03 -7.10
C SER A 163 -11.74 -8.51 -6.89
N VAL A 164 -10.75 -9.04 -7.63
CA VAL A 164 -10.24 -10.41 -7.47
C VAL A 164 -9.62 -10.58 -6.08
N GLU A 165 -8.79 -9.64 -5.65
CA GLU A 165 -8.18 -9.68 -4.32
C GLU A 165 -9.24 -9.69 -3.21
N ALA A 166 -10.24 -8.82 -3.31
CA ALA A 166 -11.36 -8.78 -2.36
C ALA A 166 -12.14 -10.10 -2.34
N LEU A 167 -12.38 -10.72 -3.49
CA LEU A 167 -13.02 -12.05 -3.57
C LEU A 167 -12.15 -13.14 -2.91
N ARG A 168 -10.85 -13.17 -3.20
CA ARG A 168 -9.91 -14.12 -2.57
C ARG A 168 -9.87 -13.94 -1.05
N MET A 169 -9.93 -12.71 -0.54
CA MET A 169 -10.03 -12.43 0.89
C MET A 169 -11.34 -12.96 1.48
N TYR A 170 -12.45 -12.76 0.79
CA TYR A 170 -13.77 -13.25 1.20
C TYR A 170 -13.83 -14.77 1.26
N GLU A 171 -13.31 -15.48 0.25
CA GLU A 171 -13.28 -16.95 0.24
C GLU A 171 -12.52 -17.48 1.46
N ARG A 172 -11.31 -16.97 1.72
CA ARG A 172 -10.52 -17.37 2.89
C ARG A 172 -11.24 -17.10 4.21
N ALA A 173 -11.81 -15.90 4.37
CA ALA A 173 -12.52 -15.52 5.59
C ALA A 173 -13.80 -16.36 5.79
N HIS A 174 -14.51 -16.67 4.70
CA HIS A 174 -15.70 -17.49 4.72
C HIS A 174 -15.38 -18.93 5.13
N ASP A 175 -14.34 -19.54 4.57
CA ASP A 175 -13.91 -20.90 4.92
C ASP A 175 -13.48 -20.99 6.38
N MET A 176 -12.73 -20.00 6.85
CA MET A 176 -12.33 -19.90 8.25
C MET A 176 -13.56 -19.78 9.17
N HIS A 177 -14.53 -18.91 8.84
CA HIS A 177 -15.78 -18.78 9.60
C HIS A 177 -16.58 -20.09 9.61
N LEU A 178 -16.70 -20.79 8.48
CA LEU A 178 -17.40 -22.07 8.44
C LEU A 178 -16.69 -23.14 9.28
N SER A 179 -15.36 -23.17 9.26
CA SER A 179 -14.57 -24.07 10.08
C SER A 179 -14.79 -23.79 11.57
N ALA A 180 -14.59 -22.55 12.01
CA ALA A 180 -14.77 -22.13 13.41
C ALA A 180 -16.21 -22.33 13.90
N LYS A 181 -17.21 -22.07 13.05
CA LYS A 181 -18.61 -22.33 13.38
C LYS A 181 -18.90 -23.82 13.59
N LYS A 182 -18.27 -24.70 12.81
CA LYS A 182 -18.42 -26.16 12.97
C LYS A 182 -17.78 -26.64 14.26
N THR A 183 -16.57 -26.15 14.59
CA THR A 183 -15.87 -26.55 15.82
C THR A 183 -16.64 -26.10 17.06
N PHE A 184 -17.07 -24.83 17.08
CA PHE A 184 -17.89 -24.28 18.16
C PHE A 184 -19.18 -25.07 18.37
N LYS A 185 -19.95 -25.32 17.29
CA LYS A 185 -21.18 -26.11 17.39
C LYS A 185 -20.95 -27.54 17.90
N ALA A 186 -19.88 -28.20 17.45
CA ALA A 186 -19.55 -29.55 17.91
C ALA A 186 -19.20 -29.57 19.42
N LEU A 187 -18.59 -28.50 19.93
CA LEU A 187 -18.30 -28.35 21.36
C LEU A 187 -19.57 -28.04 22.17
N GLU A 188 -20.44 -27.16 21.68
CA GLU A 188 -21.75 -26.91 22.29
C GLU A 188 -22.55 -28.21 22.44
N GLU A 189 -22.62 -29.03 21.38
CA GLU A 189 -23.32 -30.32 21.40
C GLU A 189 -22.72 -31.29 22.43
N ARG A 190 -21.39 -31.33 22.59
CA ARG A 190 -20.72 -32.14 23.64
C ARG A 190 -21.02 -31.65 25.05
N MET A 191 -21.20 -30.34 25.24
CA MET A 191 -21.48 -29.75 26.55
C MET A 191 -22.96 -29.85 26.96
N THR A 192 -23.89 -29.86 26.00
CA THR A 192 -25.31 -30.05 26.31
C THR A 192 -25.58 -31.50 26.76
N PRO A 193 -26.08 -31.73 27.98
CA PRO A 193 -26.38 -33.08 28.42
C PRO A 193 -27.58 -33.62 27.64
N THR A 194 -27.37 -34.55 26.72
CA THR A 194 -28.47 -35.25 26.04
C THR A 194 -29.31 -36.04 27.05
N PRO A 195 -30.65 -35.88 27.10
CA PRO A 195 -31.51 -36.54 28.09
C PRO A 195 -31.60 -38.07 27.94
N GLU A 196 -31.05 -38.67 26.87
CA GLU A 196 -31.25 -40.09 26.54
C GLU A 196 -30.34 -41.08 27.30
N LYS A 197 -29.32 -40.62 28.04
CA LYS A 197 -28.43 -41.52 28.83
C LYS A 197 -28.78 -41.62 30.32
N ARG A 198 -30.08 -41.57 30.68
CA ARG A 198 -30.56 -41.86 32.05
C ARG A 198 -31.24 -43.22 32.24
N GLY A 199 -31.33 -44.06 31.21
CA GLY A 199 -31.94 -45.39 31.32
C GLY A 199 -31.05 -46.49 30.75
N GLY A 200 -30.15 -47.05 31.56
CA GLY A 200 -29.37 -48.22 31.15
C GLY A 200 -28.23 -48.52 32.11
N GLY A 201 -28.53 -49.30 33.16
CA GLY A 201 -27.50 -49.86 34.04
C GLY A 201 -26.60 -50.82 33.27
N GLY A 202 -25.29 -50.58 33.32
CA GLY A 202 -24.27 -51.44 32.73
C GLY A 202 -22.90 -50.82 32.86
N GLY A 203 -22.09 -51.35 33.77
CA GLY A 203 -20.73 -50.88 34.02
C GLY A 203 -19.86 -50.93 32.77
N GLY A 204 -19.32 -49.78 32.40
CA GLY A 204 -18.33 -49.60 31.36
C GLY A 204 -17.63 -48.27 31.59
N THR A 205 -16.37 -48.34 31.99
CA THR A 205 -15.45 -47.19 32.04
C THR A 205 -15.30 -46.61 30.64
N ALA A 206 -15.97 -45.49 30.36
CA ALA A 206 -15.77 -44.69 29.16
C ALA A 206 -15.60 -43.23 29.58
N GLY A 207 -14.45 -42.67 29.19
CA GLY A 207 -13.88 -41.41 29.67
C GLY A 207 -14.76 -40.18 29.54
N GLY A 208 -14.40 -39.18 30.34
CA GLY A 208 -15.00 -37.86 30.37
C GLY A 208 -15.17 -37.25 28.98
N GLY A 209 -16.40 -36.88 28.66
CA GLY A 209 -16.77 -36.21 27.42
C GLY A 209 -17.40 -34.84 27.64
N GLY A 210 -17.24 -34.24 28.82
CA GLY A 210 -17.49 -32.80 28.96
C GLY A 210 -16.39 -32.06 28.21
N GLY A 211 -16.74 -31.16 27.29
CA GLY A 211 -15.75 -30.30 26.64
C GLY A 211 -14.94 -29.56 27.71
N ASP A 212 -13.63 -29.50 27.53
CA ASP A 212 -12.78 -28.72 28.42
C ASP A 212 -13.19 -27.23 28.31
N PRO A 213 -13.40 -26.50 29.42
CA PRO A 213 -13.77 -25.08 29.36
C PRO A 213 -12.79 -24.24 28.52
N GLY A 214 -11.49 -24.59 28.52
CA GLY A 214 -10.48 -23.98 27.67
C GLY A 214 -10.74 -24.20 26.18
N GLU A 215 -11.10 -25.41 25.76
CA GLU A 215 -11.48 -25.72 24.36
C GLU A 215 -12.65 -24.83 23.87
N VAL A 216 -13.60 -24.50 24.75
CA VAL A 216 -14.75 -23.68 24.39
C VAL A 216 -14.45 -22.20 24.35
N LEU A 217 -13.63 -21.71 25.28
CA LEU A 217 -13.10 -20.35 25.22
C LEU A 217 -12.35 -20.12 23.91
N GLU A 218 -11.44 -21.02 23.55
CA GLU A 218 -10.65 -20.95 22.32
C GLU A 218 -11.56 -20.99 21.07
N ALA A 219 -12.58 -21.86 21.07
CA ALA A 219 -13.53 -21.93 19.97
C ALA A 219 -14.40 -20.66 19.82
N CYS A 220 -14.83 -20.04 20.93
CA CYS A 220 -15.53 -18.76 20.92
C CYS A 220 -14.65 -17.66 20.34
N TRP A 221 -13.39 -17.58 20.79
CA TRP A 221 -12.44 -16.59 20.30
C TRP A 221 -12.18 -16.76 18.79
N ASN A 222 -11.86 -17.98 18.34
CA ASN A 222 -11.64 -18.27 16.93
C ASN A 222 -12.88 -17.95 16.08
N LEU A 223 -14.09 -18.20 16.60
CA LEU A 223 -15.33 -17.84 15.92
C LEU A 223 -15.53 -16.32 15.83
N ALA A 224 -15.17 -15.58 16.88
CA ALA A 224 -15.25 -14.13 16.91
C ALA A 224 -14.31 -13.50 15.88
N ASP A 225 -13.03 -13.88 15.91
CA ASP A 225 -12.02 -13.45 14.94
C ASP A 225 -12.43 -13.80 13.50
N ALA A 226 -12.94 -15.02 13.27
CA ALA A 226 -13.38 -15.41 11.94
C ALA A 226 -14.56 -14.58 11.41
N ARG A 227 -15.44 -14.10 12.29
CA ARG A 227 -16.53 -13.20 11.93
C ARG A 227 -16.01 -11.79 11.64
N VAL A 228 -15.02 -11.29 12.37
CA VAL A 228 -14.35 -10.01 12.04
C VAL A 228 -13.77 -10.06 10.63
N LYS A 229 -12.95 -11.07 10.32
CA LYS A 229 -12.34 -11.20 8.99
C LYS A 229 -13.39 -11.32 7.87
N LEU A 230 -14.51 -12.00 8.14
CA LEU A 230 -15.62 -12.08 7.19
C LEU A 230 -16.31 -10.72 6.98
N GLY A 231 -16.44 -9.92 8.05
CA GLY A 231 -16.96 -8.55 8.00
C GLY A 231 -16.07 -7.64 7.16
N GLU A 232 -14.75 -7.67 7.41
CA GLU A 232 -13.73 -6.93 6.65
C GLU A 232 -13.75 -7.29 5.16
N ALA A 233 -13.78 -8.59 4.83
CA ALA A 233 -13.81 -9.03 3.45
C ALA A 233 -15.10 -8.61 2.72
N ARG A 234 -16.24 -8.56 3.42
CA ARG A 234 -17.49 -8.02 2.86
C ARG A 234 -17.38 -6.52 2.60
N ALA A 235 -16.80 -5.76 3.53
CA ALA A 235 -16.55 -4.34 3.34
C ALA A 235 -15.64 -4.08 2.13
N ALA A 236 -14.56 -4.86 1.99
CA ALA A 236 -13.64 -4.76 0.85
C ALA A 236 -14.31 -5.04 -0.51
N ILE A 237 -15.26 -5.99 -0.57
CA ILE A 237 -16.05 -6.25 -1.78
C ILE A 237 -16.91 -5.05 -2.16
N GLU A 238 -17.63 -4.45 -1.19
CA GLU A 238 -18.48 -3.29 -1.46
C GLU A 238 -17.61 -2.08 -1.88
N ASP A 239 -16.46 -1.86 -1.25
CA ASP A 239 -15.50 -0.84 -1.66
C ASP A 239 -14.98 -1.02 -3.09
N ALA A 240 -14.68 -2.27 -3.49
CA ALA A 240 -14.24 -2.59 -4.85
C ALA A 240 -15.37 -2.36 -5.87
N ARG A 241 -16.62 -2.65 -5.49
CA ARG A 241 -17.80 -2.42 -6.31
C ARG A 241 -18.03 -0.92 -6.54
N ASP A 242 -17.94 -0.11 -5.49
CA ASP A 242 -18.16 1.33 -5.57
C ASP A 242 -17.11 2.05 -6.41
N ALA A 243 -15.84 1.64 -6.33
CA ALA A 243 -14.76 2.22 -7.12
C ALA A 243 -15.01 2.13 -8.64
N SER A 244 -15.83 1.17 -9.09
CA SER A 244 -16.20 0.99 -10.50
C SER A 244 -17.41 1.83 -10.94
N SER A 245 -18.17 2.41 -9.99
CA SER A 245 -19.48 3.00 -10.25
C SER A 245 -19.41 4.53 -10.39
N ASN A 246 -19.97 5.07 -11.48
CA ASN A 246 -20.27 6.50 -11.58
C ASN A 246 -21.74 6.74 -11.20
N SER A 247 -22.08 6.40 -9.96
CA SER A 247 -23.43 6.43 -9.43
C SER A 247 -23.86 7.86 -9.07
N THR A 248 -25.17 8.13 -9.23
CA THR A 248 -25.80 9.35 -8.71
C THR A 248 -25.83 9.30 -7.18
N ILE A 249 -26.00 10.46 -6.52
CA ILE A 249 -26.10 10.52 -5.06
C ILE A 249 -27.21 9.58 -4.54
N ASP A 250 -28.38 9.53 -5.18
CA ASP A 250 -29.48 8.66 -4.75
C ASP A 250 -29.14 7.17 -4.84
N VAL A 251 -28.37 6.76 -5.85
CA VAL A 251 -27.91 5.36 -5.99
C VAL A 251 -26.88 5.04 -4.92
N LEU A 252 -25.91 5.93 -4.69
CA LEU A 252 -24.92 5.78 -3.62
C LEU A 252 -25.57 5.64 -2.25
N LEU A 253 -26.53 6.50 -1.92
CA LEU A 253 -27.22 6.44 -0.63
C LEU A 253 -27.94 5.10 -0.44
N ARG A 254 -28.60 4.58 -1.48
CA ARG A 254 -29.27 3.27 -1.42
C ARG A 254 -28.27 2.12 -1.30
N ASP A 255 -27.24 2.10 -2.14
CA ASP A 255 -26.23 1.05 -2.13
C ASP A 255 -25.51 1.00 -0.78
N GLU A 256 -25.12 2.15 -0.23
CA GLU A 256 -24.50 2.26 1.08
C GLU A 256 -25.42 1.77 2.21
N THR A 257 -26.74 2.05 2.18
CA THR A 257 -27.66 1.51 3.20
C THR A 257 -27.77 -0.02 3.17
N VAL A 258 -27.74 -0.62 1.97
CA VAL A 258 -27.84 -2.07 1.80
C VAL A 258 -26.54 -2.75 2.18
N ALA A 259 -25.41 -2.20 1.71
CA ALA A 259 -24.06 -2.64 2.06
C ALA A 259 -23.86 -2.63 3.57
N ARG A 260 -24.19 -1.50 4.21
CA ARG A 260 -24.17 -1.33 5.66
C ARG A 260 -24.87 -2.47 6.36
N LYS A 261 -26.17 -2.70 6.10
CA LYS A 261 -26.93 -3.76 6.78
C LYS A 261 -26.23 -5.13 6.75
N ARG A 262 -25.64 -5.52 5.61
CA ARG A 262 -24.96 -6.81 5.45
C ARG A 262 -23.65 -6.92 6.23
N ILE A 263 -22.97 -5.80 6.44
CA ILE A 263 -21.73 -5.69 7.19
C ILE A 263 -22.04 -5.62 8.69
N ASP A 264 -23.04 -4.80 9.07
CA ASP A 264 -23.52 -4.60 10.44
C ASP A 264 -23.86 -5.93 11.12
N ASP A 265 -24.63 -6.79 10.44
CA ASP A 265 -25.05 -8.09 10.98
C ASP A 265 -23.85 -8.99 11.32
N VAL A 266 -22.79 -8.95 10.52
CA VAL A 266 -21.60 -9.81 10.70
C VAL A 266 -20.75 -9.31 11.86
N PHE A 267 -20.49 -8.00 11.94
CA PHE A 267 -19.72 -7.43 13.04
C PHE A 267 -20.48 -7.47 14.36
N ALA A 268 -21.81 -7.31 14.36
CA ALA A 268 -22.62 -7.51 15.57
C ALA A 268 -22.51 -8.95 16.09
N SER A 269 -22.53 -9.92 15.17
CA SER A 269 -22.32 -11.33 15.50
C SER A 269 -20.88 -11.62 15.99
N ALA A 270 -19.87 -10.90 15.48
CA ALA A 270 -18.50 -10.98 15.99
C ALA A 270 -18.40 -10.45 17.42
N SER A 271 -18.95 -9.27 17.69
CA SER A 271 -18.96 -8.66 19.03
C SER A 271 -19.65 -9.54 20.07
N ALA A 272 -20.77 -10.18 19.71
CA ALA A 272 -21.44 -11.13 20.60
C ALA A 272 -20.56 -12.34 20.95
N ALA A 273 -19.81 -12.88 19.98
CA ALA A 273 -18.89 -13.99 20.25
C ALA A 273 -17.67 -13.56 21.11
N PHE A 274 -17.19 -12.33 20.95
CA PHE A 274 -16.18 -11.78 21.87
C PHE A 274 -16.73 -11.60 23.27
N GLU A 275 -17.97 -11.12 23.41
CA GLU A 275 -18.64 -11.00 24.71
C GLU A 275 -18.73 -12.36 25.40
N ASP A 276 -19.22 -13.38 24.67
CA ASP A 276 -19.27 -14.77 25.16
C ASP A 276 -17.86 -15.27 25.57
N ALA A 277 -16.84 -15.07 24.72
CA ALA A 277 -15.46 -15.46 25.03
C ALA A 277 -14.95 -14.75 26.30
N THR A 278 -15.15 -13.44 26.43
CA THR A 278 -14.68 -12.70 27.61
C THR A 278 -15.41 -13.10 28.88
N SER A 279 -16.66 -13.58 28.78
CA SER A 279 -17.43 -14.10 29.91
C SER A 279 -16.95 -15.47 30.39
N LEU A 280 -16.29 -16.23 29.52
CA LEU A 280 -15.73 -17.55 29.80
C LEU A 280 -14.28 -17.50 30.29
N ALA A 281 -13.55 -16.44 29.94
CA ALA A 281 -12.15 -16.27 30.30
C ALA A 281 -11.95 -16.08 31.80
N ASP A 282 -11.04 -16.86 32.39
CA ASP A 282 -10.61 -16.73 33.78
C ASP A 282 -9.12 -16.39 33.86
N ALA A 283 -8.82 -15.11 34.11
CA ALA A 283 -7.46 -14.64 34.29
C ALA A 283 -6.73 -15.31 35.48
N ALA A 284 -7.46 -15.81 36.50
CA ALA A 284 -6.87 -16.56 37.60
C ALA A 284 -6.50 -18.00 37.21
N ALA A 285 -7.16 -18.55 36.18
CA ALA A 285 -6.81 -19.83 35.56
C ALA A 285 -5.66 -19.71 34.55
N GLY A 286 -5.22 -18.49 34.23
CA GLY A 286 -4.12 -18.20 33.29
C GLY A 286 -4.57 -17.88 31.87
N ASP A 287 -5.87 -17.67 31.63
CA ASP A 287 -6.38 -17.29 30.32
C ASP A 287 -5.94 -15.87 29.93
N ASP A 288 -5.61 -15.68 28.65
CA ASP A 288 -5.16 -14.39 28.11
C ASP A 288 -6.34 -13.44 27.81
N LEU A 289 -6.99 -12.98 28.88
CA LEU A 289 -8.06 -11.99 28.78
C LEU A 289 -7.57 -10.66 28.16
N GLY A 290 -6.29 -10.31 28.36
CA GLY A 290 -5.67 -9.12 27.78
C GLY A 290 -5.62 -9.19 26.25
N GLY A 291 -5.12 -10.30 25.69
CA GLY A 291 -5.11 -10.57 24.26
C GLY A 291 -6.52 -10.63 23.66
N LEU A 292 -7.45 -11.31 24.33
CA LEU A 292 -8.85 -11.39 23.87
C LEU A 292 -9.52 -10.00 23.76
N LEU A 293 -9.29 -9.13 24.75
CA LEU A 293 -9.79 -7.76 24.72
C LEU A 293 -9.10 -6.90 23.66
N HIS A 294 -7.83 -7.16 23.37
CA HIS A 294 -7.09 -6.50 22.29
C HIS A 294 -7.69 -6.84 20.93
N ASP A 295 -7.91 -8.12 20.65
CA ASP A 295 -8.54 -8.60 19.42
C ASP A 295 -9.97 -8.07 19.24
N TRP A 296 -10.75 -8.01 20.34
CA TRP A 296 -12.07 -7.38 20.29
C TRP A 296 -11.96 -5.89 19.93
N GLY A 297 -11.00 -5.17 20.54
CA GLY A 297 -10.68 -3.79 20.19
C GLY A 297 -10.34 -3.62 18.70
N CYS A 298 -9.51 -4.51 18.15
CA CYS A 298 -9.17 -4.53 16.72
C CYS A 298 -10.40 -4.75 15.83
N GLY A 299 -11.25 -5.73 16.16
CA GLY A 299 -12.48 -5.99 15.40
C GLY A 299 -13.47 -4.81 15.43
N LEU A 300 -13.55 -4.09 16.55
CA LEU A 300 -14.32 -2.85 16.65
C LEU A 300 -13.69 -1.72 15.82
N LEU A 301 -12.36 -1.59 15.80
CA LEU A 301 -11.66 -0.63 14.95
C LEU A 301 -11.92 -0.89 13.46
N SER A 302 -11.75 -2.13 12.99
CA SER A 302 -12.08 -2.52 11.60
C SER A 302 -13.51 -2.18 11.21
N ARG A 303 -14.45 -2.37 12.15
CA ARG A 303 -15.85 -1.99 11.97
C ARG A 303 -16.02 -0.47 11.87
N ALA A 304 -15.37 0.28 12.76
CA ALA A 304 -15.42 1.73 12.74
C ALA A 304 -14.86 2.29 11.42
N ASP A 305 -13.77 1.74 10.91
CA ASP A 305 -13.16 2.16 9.65
C ASP A 305 -14.08 1.89 8.45
N SER A 306 -14.78 0.75 8.44
CA SER A 306 -15.80 0.48 7.42
C SER A 306 -16.94 1.52 7.44
N LEU A 307 -17.42 1.90 8.63
CA LEU A 307 -18.44 2.95 8.77
C LEU A 307 -17.90 4.34 8.39
N ALA A 308 -16.66 4.63 8.77
CA ALA A 308 -15.99 5.88 8.44
C ALA A 308 -15.80 6.01 6.93
N ALA A 309 -15.35 4.96 6.25
CA ALA A 309 -15.22 4.92 4.80
C ALA A 309 -16.54 5.23 4.09
N GLY A 310 -17.64 4.60 4.53
CA GLY A 310 -18.99 4.91 4.03
C GLY A 310 -19.39 6.37 4.25
N ALA A 311 -19.19 6.90 5.46
CA ALA A 311 -19.48 8.31 5.76
C ALA A 311 -18.66 9.26 4.87
N MET A 312 -17.37 8.98 4.70
CA MET A 312 -16.46 9.79 3.88
C MET A 312 -16.81 9.73 2.39
N ARG A 313 -17.22 8.57 1.87
CA ARG A 313 -17.73 8.43 0.49
C ARG A 313 -18.94 9.32 0.25
N VAL A 314 -19.93 9.24 1.14
CA VAL A 314 -21.15 10.05 1.05
C VAL A 314 -20.82 11.54 1.16
N ALA A 315 -19.97 11.92 2.13
CA ALA A 315 -19.52 13.31 2.31
C ALA A 315 -18.83 13.87 1.06
N LYS A 316 -17.90 13.11 0.46
CA LYS A 316 -17.16 13.51 -0.74
C LYS A 316 -18.09 13.77 -1.93
N LYS A 317 -19.05 12.87 -2.18
CA LYS A 317 -19.98 13.06 -3.30
C LYS A 317 -20.84 14.31 -3.13
N VAL A 318 -21.18 14.66 -1.90
CA VAL A 318 -21.98 15.85 -1.58
C VAL A 318 -21.17 17.14 -1.75
N THR A 319 -19.89 17.13 -1.34
CA THR A 319 -19.00 18.27 -1.59
C THR A 319 -18.83 18.56 -3.07
N ASP A 320 -18.80 17.53 -3.92
CA ASP A 320 -18.70 17.68 -5.38
C ASP A 320 -19.96 18.31 -5.99
N VAL A 321 -21.12 18.12 -5.37
CA VAL A 321 -22.44 18.56 -5.89
C VAL A 321 -22.94 19.84 -5.20
N GLY A 322 -22.24 20.33 -4.16
CA GLY A 322 -22.55 21.59 -3.47
C GLY A 322 -23.80 21.55 -2.59
N GLY A 323 -24.03 20.44 -1.87
CA GLY A 323 -25.21 20.22 -1.03
C GLY A 323 -24.96 20.21 0.48
N ALA A 324 -26.04 20.16 1.27
CA ALA A 324 -25.99 19.87 2.70
C ALA A 324 -25.62 18.40 2.96
N LEU A 325 -24.99 18.12 4.10
CA LEU A 325 -24.58 16.76 4.46
C LEU A 325 -25.81 15.83 4.58
N PRO A 326 -25.86 14.69 3.86
CA PRO A 326 -26.98 13.77 3.94
C PRO A 326 -27.12 13.16 5.33
N THR A 327 -28.37 12.89 5.75
CA THR A 327 -28.68 12.21 7.02
C THR A 327 -27.88 10.93 7.20
N LEU A 328 -27.74 10.14 6.12
CA LEU A 328 -26.98 8.89 6.15
C LEU A 328 -25.49 9.11 6.52
N CYS A 329 -24.86 10.17 6.02
CA CYS A 329 -23.47 10.49 6.38
C CYS A 329 -23.34 10.77 7.87
N VAL A 330 -24.30 11.51 8.44
CA VAL A 330 -24.36 11.82 9.87
C VAL A 330 -24.55 10.55 10.70
N GLU A 331 -25.47 9.68 10.29
CA GLU A 331 -25.72 8.40 10.96
C GLU A 331 -24.52 7.46 10.92
N LEU A 332 -23.84 7.36 9.77
CA LEU A 332 -22.63 6.55 9.61
C LEU A 332 -21.49 7.07 10.48
N ALA A 333 -21.24 8.38 10.44
CA ALA A 333 -20.17 8.99 11.25
C ALA A 333 -20.47 8.91 12.76
N THR A 334 -21.72 9.10 13.16
CA THR A 334 -22.12 8.95 14.57
C THR A 334 -21.94 7.50 15.04
N ALA A 335 -22.33 6.54 14.21
CA ALA A 335 -22.12 5.12 14.50
C ALA A 335 -20.62 4.79 14.60
N ALA A 336 -19.80 5.28 13.66
CA ALA A 336 -18.35 5.09 13.69
C ALA A 336 -17.73 5.65 14.98
N HIS A 337 -18.11 6.87 15.40
CA HIS A 337 -17.67 7.45 16.67
C HIS A 337 -18.06 6.61 17.88
N GLY A 338 -19.26 6.04 17.90
CA GLY A 338 -19.70 5.12 18.96
C GLY A 338 -18.87 3.84 19.00
N VAL A 339 -18.58 3.25 17.84
CA VAL A 339 -17.75 2.04 17.75
C VAL A 339 -16.29 2.33 18.12
N LEU A 340 -15.72 3.47 17.72
CA LEU A 340 -14.37 3.89 18.13
C LEU A 340 -14.27 4.08 19.64
N ALA A 341 -15.32 4.59 20.29
CA ALA A 341 -15.34 4.73 21.75
C ALA A 341 -15.37 3.35 22.43
N ALA A 342 -16.13 2.39 21.90
CA ALA A 342 -16.13 1.02 22.39
C ALA A 342 -14.76 0.33 22.16
N ALA A 343 -14.12 0.53 21.00
CA ALA A 343 -12.79 0.01 20.72
C ALA A 343 -11.77 0.54 21.73
N GLU A 344 -11.78 1.85 21.97
CA GLU A 344 -10.92 2.51 22.95
C GLU A 344 -11.12 1.97 24.37
N GLU A 345 -12.37 1.70 24.78
CA GLU A 345 -12.67 1.07 26.07
C GLU A 345 -12.04 -0.32 26.18
N LYS A 346 -12.24 -1.18 25.16
CA LYS A 346 -11.68 -2.54 25.16
C LYS A 346 -10.15 -2.54 25.15
N LEU A 347 -9.53 -1.69 24.35
CA LEU A 347 -8.08 -1.57 24.26
C LEU A 347 -7.47 -1.02 25.57
N ARG A 348 -8.09 -0.03 26.22
CA ARG A 348 -7.63 0.44 27.54
C ARG A 348 -7.78 -0.63 28.62
N THR A 349 -8.86 -1.40 28.57
CA THR A 349 -9.07 -2.52 29.48
C THR A 349 -7.99 -3.59 29.24
N SER A 350 -7.73 -3.95 27.98
CA SER A 350 -6.61 -4.84 27.60
C SER A 350 -5.28 -4.35 28.16
N ALA A 351 -4.94 -3.07 27.97
CA ALA A 351 -3.70 -2.47 28.48
C ALA A 351 -3.55 -2.56 30.01
N SER A 352 -4.66 -2.67 30.77
CA SER A 352 -4.61 -2.87 32.21
C SER A 352 -4.20 -4.31 32.63
N PHE A 353 -4.46 -5.30 31.76
CA PHE A 353 -4.02 -6.68 31.93
C PHE A 353 -2.60 -6.90 31.41
N THR A 354 -2.23 -6.19 30.33
CA THR A 354 -0.91 -6.29 29.67
C THR A 354 -0.20 -4.93 29.59
N PRO A 355 0.23 -4.34 30.73
CA PRO A 355 0.94 -3.06 30.72
C PRO A 355 2.23 -3.14 29.88
N GLY A 356 2.37 -2.20 28.94
CA GLY A 356 3.53 -2.16 28.05
C GLY A 356 3.40 -3.01 26.77
N ALA A 357 2.21 -3.59 26.49
CA ALA A 357 1.95 -4.22 25.21
C ALA A 357 1.95 -3.18 24.07
N ILE A 358 3.01 -3.22 23.26
CA ILE A 358 3.23 -2.28 22.13
C ILE A 358 2.08 -2.36 21.12
N ALA A 359 1.59 -3.57 20.80
CA ALA A 359 0.47 -3.78 19.87
C ALA A 359 -0.82 -3.08 20.33
N VAL A 360 -1.14 -3.12 21.63
CA VAL A 360 -2.30 -2.41 22.20
C VAL A 360 -2.11 -0.90 22.05
N CYS A 361 -0.89 -0.41 22.23
CA CYS A 361 -0.59 1.01 22.07
C CYS A 361 -0.68 1.49 20.61
N ASN A 362 -0.23 0.67 19.66
CA ASN A 362 -0.35 0.97 18.23
C ASN A 362 -1.83 1.03 17.81
N THR A 363 -2.63 0.02 18.17
CA THR A 363 -4.06 -0.03 17.85
C THR A 363 -4.89 1.09 18.52
N LEU A 364 -4.52 1.54 19.73
CA LEU A 364 -5.08 2.76 20.31
C LEU A 364 -4.71 4.01 19.50
N GLY A 365 -3.45 4.11 19.05
CA GLY A 365 -2.99 5.16 18.15
C GLY A 365 -3.81 5.22 16.86
N GLU A 366 -4.05 4.08 16.22
CA GLU A 366 -4.88 3.93 15.02
C GLU A 366 -6.32 4.37 15.31
N THR A 367 -6.89 3.92 16.44
CA THR A 367 -8.25 4.33 16.87
C THR A 367 -8.39 5.86 16.96
N TYR A 368 -7.37 6.53 17.48
CA TYR A 368 -7.35 7.99 17.55
C TYR A 368 -7.17 8.67 16.19
N GLN A 369 -6.35 8.10 15.32
CA GLN A 369 -6.20 8.59 13.94
C GLN A 369 -7.49 8.43 13.14
N SER A 370 -8.13 7.27 13.15
CA SER A 370 -9.42 7.04 12.48
C SER A 370 -10.48 8.03 12.96
N ARG A 371 -10.49 8.34 14.27
CA ARG A 371 -11.37 9.38 14.82
C ARG A 371 -11.07 10.76 14.26
N ALA A 372 -9.79 11.15 14.18
CA ALA A 372 -9.39 12.43 13.61
C ALA A 372 -9.74 12.54 12.13
N GLU A 373 -9.49 11.49 11.35
CA GLU A 373 -9.82 11.43 9.93
C GLU A 373 -11.33 11.60 9.70
N LEU A 374 -12.14 10.85 10.43
CA LEU A 374 -13.59 10.93 10.37
C LEU A 374 -14.11 12.35 10.62
N ILE A 375 -13.60 13.02 11.66
CA ILE A 375 -13.98 14.41 11.99
C ILE A 375 -13.63 15.36 10.84
N ARG A 376 -12.45 15.22 10.23
CA ARG A 376 -12.01 16.12 9.16
C ARG A 376 -12.86 16.00 7.91
N HIS A 377 -13.21 14.77 7.53
CA HIS A 377 -13.95 14.52 6.29
C HIS A 377 -15.45 14.76 6.44
N THR A 378 -16.03 14.46 7.61
CA THR A 378 -17.49 14.54 7.81
C THR A 378 -17.92 15.77 8.59
N GLY A 379 -17.06 16.31 9.46
CA GLY A 379 -17.43 17.36 10.41
C GLY A 379 -18.31 16.90 11.56
N VAL A 380 -18.65 15.62 11.62
CA VAL A 380 -19.48 15.06 12.68
C VAL A 380 -18.60 14.79 13.88
N LEU A 381 -19.00 15.32 15.03
CA LEU A 381 -18.29 15.15 16.29
C LEU A 381 -18.94 14.04 17.12
N HIS A 382 -18.14 13.44 17.99
CA HIS A 382 -18.65 12.55 19.03
C HIS A 382 -19.54 13.37 20.00
N GLY A 383 -20.82 12.99 20.11
CA GLY A 383 -21.71 13.57 21.12
C GLY A 383 -21.48 12.92 22.48
N ASN A 384 -21.56 13.68 23.58
CA ASN A 384 -21.57 13.09 24.92
C ASN A 384 -22.74 12.09 25.05
N ALA A 385 -22.56 11.04 25.86
CA ALA A 385 -23.64 10.09 26.18
C ALA A 385 -24.91 10.84 26.64
N GLY A 386 -25.91 10.93 25.76
CA GLY A 386 -27.17 11.65 25.97
C GLY A 386 -27.34 12.99 25.23
N GLY A 387 -26.32 13.49 24.53
CA GLY A 387 -26.37 14.73 23.73
C GLY A 387 -26.54 14.46 22.24
N GLY A 388 -27.42 15.22 21.58
CA GLY A 388 -27.68 15.09 20.14
C GLY A 388 -26.42 15.26 19.27
N VAL A 389 -26.54 14.87 18.00
CA VAL A 389 -25.46 14.98 17.00
C VAL A 389 -24.92 16.41 16.98
N VAL A 390 -23.63 16.57 17.27
CA VAL A 390 -22.93 17.85 17.10
C VAL A 390 -22.19 17.82 15.77
N VAL A 391 -22.64 18.64 14.83
CA VAL A 391 -21.92 18.88 13.58
C VAL A 391 -21.11 20.15 13.78
N ALA A 392 -19.79 20.05 13.66
CA ALA A 392 -18.93 21.22 13.66
C ALA A 392 -19.36 22.19 12.54
N GLY A 393 -19.13 23.48 12.77
CA GLY A 393 -19.57 24.53 11.84
C GLY A 393 -19.07 24.34 10.40
N PRO A 394 -19.66 25.07 9.43
CA PRO A 394 -19.47 24.83 8.01
C PRO A 394 -18.03 25.09 7.55
N THR A 395 -17.22 25.81 8.35
CA THR A 395 -15.85 26.13 7.94
C THR A 395 -14.91 24.94 8.18
N ILE A 396 -13.98 24.73 7.24
CA ILE A 396 -12.90 23.74 7.39
C ILE A 396 -12.08 24.05 8.66
N ARG A 397 -12.01 25.32 9.08
CA ARG A 397 -11.29 25.76 10.28
C ARG A 397 -11.93 25.25 11.58
N GLU A 398 -13.25 25.23 11.67
CA GLU A 398 -13.98 24.69 12.84
C GLU A 398 -13.90 23.16 12.92
N ARG A 399 -14.00 22.47 11.78
CA ARG A 399 -13.82 21.01 11.73
C ARG A 399 -12.39 20.59 12.11
N ARG A 400 -11.41 21.46 11.82
CA ARG A 400 -9.99 21.21 12.07
C ARG A 400 -9.60 21.25 13.55
N THR A 401 -10.16 22.15 14.35
CA THR A 401 -9.80 22.24 15.79
C THR A 401 -10.23 21.00 16.58
N HIS A 402 -11.30 20.34 16.17
CA HIS A 402 -11.78 19.12 16.85
C HIS A 402 -11.00 17.86 16.51
N ALA A 403 -10.28 17.84 15.37
CA ALA A 403 -9.45 16.70 14.97
C ALA A 403 -8.06 16.70 15.65
N GLU A 404 -7.60 17.84 16.20
CA GLU A 404 -6.30 17.94 16.88
C GLU A 404 -6.27 17.11 18.16
N GLY A 405 -7.35 17.09 18.94
CA GLY A 405 -7.42 16.37 20.21
C GLY A 405 -7.06 14.88 20.07
N PRO A 406 -7.76 14.11 19.22
CA PRO A 406 -7.42 12.71 18.98
C PRO A 406 -5.98 12.52 18.47
N LEU A 407 -5.48 13.36 17.56
CA LEU A 407 -4.09 13.26 17.07
C LEU A 407 -3.06 13.48 18.19
N LEU A 408 -3.32 14.39 19.11
CA LEU A 408 -2.47 14.60 20.29
C LEU A 408 -2.53 13.40 21.24
N MET A 409 -3.69 12.74 21.37
CA MET A 409 -3.79 11.49 22.14
C MET A 409 -3.02 10.35 21.47
N ALA A 410 -3.04 10.25 20.14
CA ALA A 410 -2.25 9.27 19.39
C ALA A 410 -0.74 9.45 19.65
N LEU A 411 -0.29 10.70 19.82
CA LEU A 411 1.11 11.04 20.11
C LEU A 411 1.48 11.05 21.59
N ASP A 412 0.51 10.83 22.49
CA ASP A 412 0.78 10.90 23.93
C ASP A 412 1.59 9.69 24.39
N ALA A 413 2.77 9.98 24.95
CA ALA A 413 3.66 8.99 25.54
C ALA A 413 3.09 8.29 26.79
N ARG A 414 2.03 8.85 27.40
CA ARG A 414 1.39 8.33 28.62
C ARG A 414 -0.01 7.75 28.38
N GLY A 415 -0.65 8.13 27.29
CA GLY A 415 -2.06 7.85 26.99
C GLY A 415 -2.33 6.55 26.24
N GLY A 416 -1.27 5.80 25.90
CA GLY A 416 -1.36 4.51 25.24
C GLY A 416 -1.49 4.57 23.72
N GLY A 417 -1.07 5.63 23.03
CA GLY A 417 -1.03 5.68 21.56
C GLY A 417 0.33 5.29 20.97
N PHE A 418 0.60 5.70 19.73
CA PHE A 418 1.92 5.58 19.10
C PHE A 418 3.05 6.21 19.92
N GLY A 419 2.78 7.33 20.61
CA GLY A 419 3.75 7.95 21.50
C GLY A 419 4.19 7.01 22.63
N ALA A 420 3.25 6.26 23.21
CA ALA A 420 3.53 5.28 24.25
C ALA A 420 4.25 4.04 23.67
N ALA A 421 3.84 3.56 22.50
CA ALA A 421 4.51 2.47 21.79
C ALA A 421 5.97 2.81 21.46
N ALA A 422 6.23 4.02 20.94
CA ALA A 422 7.58 4.50 20.64
C ALA A 422 8.44 4.72 21.90
N ALA A 423 7.82 5.06 23.04
CA ALA A 423 8.51 5.16 24.33
C ALA A 423 8.91 3.79 24.88
N LEU A 424 8.08 2.77 24.65
CA LEU A 424 8.36 1.38 25.01
C LEU A 424 9.41 0.75 24.08
N SER A 425 9.31 1.01 22.78
CA SER A 425 10.24 0.52 21.76
C SER A 425 10.53 1.61 20.73
N SER A 426 11.72 2.20 20.83
CA SER A 426 12.18 3.24 19.90
C SER A 426 12.51 2.74 18.49
N SER A 427 12.37 1.43 18.26
CA SER A 427 12.57 0.73 16.99
C SER A 427 11.29 0.12 16.43
N ASP A 428 10.14 0.33 17.07
CA ASP A 428 8.87 -0.13 16.55
C ASP A 428 8.48 0.69 15.31
N ARG A 429 8.37 0.00 14.16
CA ARG A 429 8.13 0.65 12.87
C ARG A 429 6.72 1.18 12.74
N ASP A 430 5.75 0.46 13.28
CA ASP A 430 4.34 0.82 13.20
C ASP A 430 4.08 2.06 14.06
N ALA A 431 4.63 2.10 15.29
CA ALA A 431 4.57 3.27 16.16
C ALA A 431 5.21 4.50 15.51
N LEU A 432 6.39 4.36 14.90
CA LEU A 432 7.06 5.49 14.22
C LEU A 432 6.28 5.94 12.99
N THR A 433 5.71 5.02 12.22
CA THR A 433 4.94 5.35 11.02
C THR A 433 3.65 6.06 11.40
N GLY A 434 2.88 5.51 12.36
CA GLY A 434 1.66 6.11 12.88
C GLY A 434 1.91 7.46 13.57
N ALA A 435 2.98 7.59 14.37
CA ALA A 435 3.37 8.89 14.93
C ALA A 435 3.72 9.90 13.82
N GLY A 436 4.48 9.47 12.81
CA GLY A 436 4.82 10.29 11.65
C GLY A 436 3.59 10.82 10.91
N GLU A 437 2.61 9.95 10.68
CA GLU A 437 1.33 10.30 10.07
C GLU A 437 0.53 11.28 10.95
N ALA A 438 0.44 11.03 12.26
CA ALA A 438 -0.25 11.94 13.17
C ALA A 438 0.39 13.34 13.20
N HIS A 439 1.73 13.42 13.21
CA HIS A 439 2.47 14.68 13.10
C HIS A 439 2.24 15.37 11.74
N LEU A 440 2.27 14.61 10.64
CA LEU A 440 2.01 15.15 9.31
C LEU A 440 0.62 15.78 9.23
N GLU A 441 -0.37 15.14 9.84
CA GLU A 441 -1.74 15.63 9.87
C GLU A 441 -1.91 16.86 10.75
N LEU A 442 -1.29 16.90 11.93
CA LEU A 442 -1.23 18.11 12.76
C LEU A 442 -0.55 19.27 12.00
N GLY A 443 0.50 18.99 11.23
CA GLY A 443 1.17 20.01 10.40
C GLY A 443 0.26 20.56 9.30
N ARG A 444 -0.52 19.70 8.63
CA ARG A 444 -1.52 20.13 7.64
C ARG A 444 -2.65 20.95 8.28
N ILE A 445 -3.04 20.63 9.52
CA ILE A 445 -4.02 21.41 10.28
C ILE A 445 -3.44 22.79 10.63
N ALA A 446 -2.24 22.86 11.20
CA ALA A 446 -1.58 24.11 11.56
C ALA A 446 -1.40 25.04 10.35
N LYS A 447 -0.91 24.50 9.23
CA LYS A 447 -0.71 25.26 7.97
C LYS A 447 -2.01 25.89 7.50
N ALA A 448 -3.10 25.15 7.59
CA ALA A 448 -4.41 25.63 7.22
C ALA A 448 -5.00 26.70 8.15
N CYS A 449 -4.59 26.72 9.42
CA CYS A 449 -4.93 27.76 10.37
C CYS A 449 -4.08 29.04 10.17
N GLY A 450 -3.12 29.02 9.24
CA GLY A 450 -2.17 30.10 9.01
C GLY A 450 -1.02 30.12 10.02
N ASP A 451 -0.82 29.03 10.77
CA ASP A 451 0.31 28.87 11.69
C ASP A 451 1.44 28.09 11.00
N ASP A 452 2.19 28.81 10.16
CA ASP A 452 3.31 28.23 9.41
C ASP A 452 4.44 27.75 10.35
N GLY A 453 4.58 28.35 11.53
CA GLY A 453 5.58 27.97 12.53
C GLY A 453 5.27 26.60 13.14
N ALA A 454 4.05 26.42 13.64
CA ALA A 454 3.60 25.13 14.16
C ALA A 454 3.56 24.06 13.05
N ALA A 455 3.18 24.43 11.83
CA ALA A 455 3.20 23.51 10.69
C ALA A 455 4.61 23.00 10.39
N ALA A 456 5.60 23.89 10.31
CA ALA A 456 6.98 23.54 10.04
C ALA A 456 7.55 22.62 11.13
N ALA A 457 7.27 22.91 12.40
CA ALA A 457 7.68 22.05 13.52
C ALA A 457 7.09 20.64 13.39
N ARG A 458 5.78 20.52 13.13
CA ARG A 458 5.11 19.23 12.98
C ARG A 458 5.59 18.44 11.76
N PHE A 459 5.87 19.10 10.64
CA PHE A 459 6.46 18.41 9.48
C PHE A 459 7.88 17.93 9.74
N ALA A 460 8.67 18.67 10.53
CA ALA A 460 10.00 18.23 10.95
C ALA A 460 9.92 16.98 11.84
N ASP A 461 8.99 16.95 12.80
CA ASP A 461 8.75 15.77 13.65
C ASP A 461 8.32 14.55 12.81
N ALA A 462 7.38 14.74 11.87
CA ALA A 462 6.93 13.68 10.97
C ALA A 462 8.09 13.09 10.15
N TRP A 463 8.91 13.98 9.56
CA TRP A 463 10.10 13.55 8.83
C TRP A 463 11.11 12.83 9.72
N GLY A 464 11.27 13.27 10.98
CA GLY A 464 12.10 12.59 11.96
C GLY A 464 11.69 11.13 12.17
N CYS A 465 10.38 10.87 12.26
CA CYS A 465 9.84 9.53 12.40
C CYS A 465 10.09 8.67 11.14
N TYR A 466 9.72 9.17 9.96
CA TYR A 466 9.90 8.42 8.70
C TYR A 466 11.36 8.15 8.38
N ARG A 467 12.25 9.13 8.61
CA ARG A 467 13.68 8.96 8.41
C ARG A 467 14.22 7.82 9.27
N ARG A 468 13.77 7.71 10.52
CA ARG A 468 14.18 6.64 11.43
C ARG A 468 13.71 5.26 10.95
N VAL A 469 12.49 5.15 10.42
CA VAL A 469 12.00 3.91 9.78
C VAL A 469 12.85 3.55 8.56
N LEU A 470 13.21 4.51 7.72
CA LEU A 470 14.06 4.29 6.55
C LEU A 470 15.49 3.88 6.93
N GLU A 471 16.07 4.51 7.95
CA GLU A 471 17.38 4.15 8.50
C GLU A 471 17.39 2.70 9.01
N MET A 472 16.31 2.25 9.66
CA MET A 472 16.15 0.86 10.10
C MET A 472 16.03 -0.11 8.92
N ALA A 473 15.26 0.23 7.89
CA ALA A 473 15.13 -0.60 6.69
C ALA A 473 16.46 -0.74 5.94
N ALA A 474 17.27 0.33 5.90
CA ALA A 474 18.60 0.30 5.32
C ALA A 474 19.60 -0.56 6.12
N ALA A 475 19.49 -0.55 7.46
CA ALA A 475 20.32 -1.38 8.33
C ALA A 475 20.03 -2.89 8.14
N ASP A 476 18.77 -3.27 7.96
CA ASP A 476 18.38 -4.66 7.72
C ASP A 476 18.86 -5.17 6.35
N GLY A 477 18.87 -4.32 5.32
CA GLY A 477 19.33 -4.66 3.97
C GLY A 477 20.85 -4.84 3.85
N GLY A 478 21.64 -4.37 4.83
CA GLY A 478 23.11 -4.45 4.81
C GLY A 478 23.71 -5.75 5.33
N GLY A 479 22.91 -6.63 5.96
CA GLY A 479 23.40 -7.85 6.62
C GLY A 479 23.51 -9.11 5.74
N GLY A 480 23.10 -9.04 4.46
CA GLY A 480 23.03 -10.21 3.56
C GLY A 480 24.27 -10.48 2.70
N GLY A 481 25.37 -9.73 2.89
CA GLY A 481 26.60 -9.88 2.10
C GLY A 481 27.81 -10.07 3.01
N GLY A 482 28.00 -11.30 3.52
CA GLY A 482 29.18 -11.73 4.27
C GLY A 482 29.65 -13.08 3.78
#